data_AF-A0A5C7E5K9-F1
#
_entry.id   AF-A0A5C7E5K9-F1
#
_cell.length_a   1.000
_cell.length_b   1.000
_cell.length_c   1.000
_cell.angle_alpha   90.00
_cell.angle_beta   90.00
_cell.angle_gamma   90.00
#
_symmetry.space_group_name_H-M   'P 1'
#
loop_
_entity.id
_entity.type
_entity.pdbx_description
1 polymer ?
#
loop_
_entity_poly.entity_id
_entity_poly.type
_entity_poly.pdbx_seq_one_letter_code
_entity_poly.pdbx_strand_id
1 'polypeptide(L)'
;HNNKKYSNFDLIKAFENLGIKKGDILCVHSELFKFGTPLLKKNEFLQTIIDCFFEAIGKEGTLIMPTFTYKFCKDGIYDKLNSKSEVGILTEYFRKWGGVIRTNDPIFSFAIKGAKQDLFLQDTKSCFGENCVYDILWKNSGKIILFGTHLVGYTFTHFIEEMVKVPYRYFKNFSGILIDESGKQNNKNIT
;
A
#
# COMPACT_ATOMS: atom_id res chain seq x y z
N HIS A 1 -14.74 2.47 -20.44
CA HIS A 1 -15.39 1.15 -20.40
C HIS A 1 -16.72 1.24 -21.16
N ASN A 2 -17.02 0.30 -22.08
CA ASN A 2 -18.22 0.33 -22.94
C ASN A 2 -18.45 1.67 -23.66
N ASN A 3 -17.41 2.24 -24.28
CA ASN A 3 -17.40 3.55 -24.97
C ASN A 3 -17.78 4.77 -24.10
N LYS A 4 -18.07 4.59 -22.81
CA LYS A 4 -18.24 5.69 -21.88
C LYS A 4 -16.89 6.25 -21.44
N LYS A 5 -16.74 7.56 -21.58
CA LYS A 5 -15.62 8.34 -21.04
C LYS A 5 -15.92 8.66 -19.58
N TYR A 6 -14.90 8.57 -18.75
CA TYR A 6 -14.95 8.91 -17.34
C TYR A 6 -13.87 9.94 -17.04
N SER A 7 -14.15 10.79 -16.08
CA SER A 7 -13.27 11.87 -15.62
C SER A 7 -12.88 11.65 -14.15
N ASN A 8 -12.00 12.51 -13.65
CA ASN A 8 -11.72 12.62 -12.21
C ASN A 8 -12.98 12.87 -11.38
N PHE A 9 -13.94 13.66 -11.88
CA PHE A 9 -15.22 13.89 -11.19
C PHE A 9 -16.01 12.60 -10.98
N ASP A 10 -16.10 11.75 -12.02
CA ASP A 10 -16.79 10.46 -11.92
C ASP A 10 -16.12 9.53 -10.90
N LEU A 11 -14.78 9.56 -10.86
CA LEU A 11 -13.99 8.75 -9.95
C LEU A 11 -14.17 9.19 -8.49
N ILE A 12 -14.11 10.50 -8.22
CA ILE A 12 -14.34 11.06 -6.88
C ILE A 12 -15.76 10.72 -6.42
N LYS A 13 -16.76 10.90 -7.28
CA LYS A 13 -18.15 10.55 -6.96
C LYS A 13 -18.34 9.05 -6.68
N ALA A 14 -17.62 8.19 -7.41
CA ALA A 14 -17.61 6.75 -7.12
C ALA A 14 -17.03 6.47 -5.73
N PHE A 15 -15.97 7.18 -5.34
CA PHE A 15 -15.39 7.05 -4.00
C PHE A 15 -16.36 7.48 -2.89
N GLU A 16 -17.04 8.61 -3.07
CA GLU A 16 -18.07 9.08 -2.13
C GLU A 16 -19.22 8.07 -2.00
N ASN A 17 -19.70 7.51 -3.12
CA ASN A 17 -20.75 6.49 -3.13
C ASN A 17 -20.34 5.18 -2.46
N LEU A 18 -19.04 4.85 -2.46
CA LEU A 18 -18.48 3.73 -1.70
C LEU A 18 -18.34 4.02 -0.20
N GLY A 19 -18.72 5.22 0.25
CA GLY A 19 -18.67 5.62 1.66
C GLY A 19 -17.28 6.05 2.12
N ILE A 20 -16.39 6.44 1.20
CA ILE A 20 -15.11 7.07 1.54
C ILE A 20 -15.40 8.51 1.99
N LYS A 21 -14.81 8.90 3.11
CA LYS A 21 -15.04 10.16 3.79
C LYS A 21 -13.72 10.87 4.04
N LYS A 22 -13.81 12.20 4.21
CA LYS A 22 -12.69 13.01 4.66
C LYS A 22 -12.19 12.49 6.02
N GLY A 23 -10.88 12.36 6.18
CA GLY A 23 -10.23 11.81 7.38
C GLY A 23 -10.01 10.29 7.37
N ASP A 24 -10.47 9.58 6.34
CA ASP A 24 -10.27 8.13 6.25
C ASP A 24 -8.78 7.76 6.09
N ILE A 25 -8.41 6.63 6.69
CA ILE A 25 -7.18 5.91 6.36
C ILE A 25 -7.53 4.85 5.33
N LEU A 26 -6.91 4.92 4.16
CA LEU A 26 -7.31 4.18 2.98
C LEU A 26 -6.17 3.37 2.38
N CYS A 27 -6.26 2.04 2.46
CA CYS A 27 -5.34 1.11 1.83
C CYS A 27 -5.87 0.68 0.46
N VAL A 28 -5.14 1.05 -0.60
CA VAL A 28 -5.58 0.83 -1.99
C VAL A 28 -4.76 -0.28 -2.63
N HIS A 29 -5.42 -1.37 -2.98
CA HIS A 29 -4.88 -2.42 -3.84
C HIS A 29 -5.37 -2.18 -5.27
N SER A 30 -4.46 -1.83 -6.19
CA SER A 30 -4.81 -1.40 -7.55
C SER A 30 -4.46 -2.42 -8.64
N GLU A 31 -5.37 -2.62 -9.59
CA GLU A 31 -5.16 -3.35 -10.84
C GLU A 31 -5.62 -2.49 -12.03
N LEU A 32 -4.74 -1.60 -12.51
CA LEU A 32 -5.10 -0.59 -13.51
C LEU A 32 -5.38 -1.15 -14.91
N PHE A 33 -4.89 -2.34 -15.25
CA PHE A 33 -5.11 -2.92 -16.58
C PHE A 33 -6.60 -3.14 -16.90
N LYS A 34 -7.45 -3.27 -15.87
CA LYS A 34 -8.89 -3.47 -16.01
C LYS A 34 -9.69 -2.16 -16.09
N PHE A 35 -9.07 -1.00 -15.90
CA PHE A 35 -9.74 0.32 -15.97
C PHE A 35 -10.06 0.79 -17.40
N GLY A 36 -9.61 0.05 -18.42
CA GLY A 36 -9.76 0.42 -19.83
C GLY A 36 -8.62 1.32 -20.32
N THR A 37 -8.79 1.93 -21.49
CA THR A 37 -7.74 2.71 -22.13
C THR A 37 -7.67 4.14 -21.55
N PRO A 38 -6.53 4.56 -20.97
CA PRO A 38 -6.36 5.93 -20.49
C PRO A 38 -6.36 6.92 -21.66
N LEU A 39 -7.03 8.06 -21.47
CA LEU A 39 -7.03 9.18 -22.43
C LEU A 39 -5.92 10.21 -22.16
N LEU A 40 -5.29 10.13 -20.99
CA LEU A 40 -4.18 10.98 -20.57
C LEU A 40 -2.83 10.29 -20.81
N LYS A 41 -1.76 11.06 -20.84
CA LYS A 41 -0.40 10.50 -20.81
C LYS A 41 -0.21 9.72 -19.51
N LYS A 42 0.63 8.69 -19.55
CA LYS A 42 0.85 7.77 -18.43
C LYS A 42 1.04 8.47 -17.07
N ASN A 43 1.95 9.43 -16.95
CA ASN A 43 2.22 10.06 -15.65
C ASN A 43 1.05 10.96 -15.22
N GLU A 44 0.44 11.71 -16.13
CA GLU A 44 -0.76 12.52 -15.85
C GLU A 44 -1.93 11.65 -15.40
N PHE A 45 -2.10 10.47 -15.99
CA PHE A 45 -3.11 9.50 -15.59
C PHE A 45 -2.89 8.96 -14.17
N LEU A 46 -1.67 8.51 -13.85
CA LEU A 46 -1.35 8.00 -12.52
C LEU A 46 -1.48 9.10 -11.46
N GLN A 47 -1.01 10.31 -11.78
CA GLN A 47 -1.15 11.49 -10.94
C GLN A 47 -2.62 11.81 -10.65
N THR A 48 -3.44 11.87 -11.70
CA THR A 48 -4.89 12.13 -11.57
C THR A 48 -5.59 11.14 -10.64
N ILE A 49 -5.25 9.85 -10.72
CA ILE A 49 -5.82 8.82 -9.83
C ILE A 49 -5.45 9.09 -8.37
N ILE A 50 -4.18 9.37 -8.09
CA ILE A 50 -3.69 9.67 -6.75
C ILE A 50 -4.36 10.94 -6.20
N ASP A 51 -4.49 11.97 -7.03
CA ASP A 51 -5.18 13.22 -6.67
C ASP A 51 -6.66 12.97 -6.34
N CYS A 52 -7.35 12.09 -7.07
CA CYS A 52 -8.72 11.72 -6.74
C CYS A 52 -8.84 11.04 -5.37
N PHE A 53 -7.86 10.21 -4.99
CA PHE A 53 -7.85 9.61 -3.65
C PHE A 53 -7.63 10.66 -2.56
N PHE A 54 -6.66 11.56 -2.74
CA PHE A 54 -6.42 12.65 -1.78
C PHE A 54 -7.59 13.63 -1.71
N GLU A 55 -8.24 13.91 -2.83
CA GLU A 55 -9.47 14.69 -2.87
C GLU A 55 -10.55 13.98 -2.05
N ALA A 56 -10.77 12.67 -2.23
CA ALA A 56 -11.80 11.94 -1.48
C ALA A 56 -11.54 11.89 0.04
N ILE A 57 -10.30 11.63 0.47
CA ILE A 57 -9.94 11.49 1.90
C ILE A 57 -9.60 12.82 2.57
N GLY A 58 -9.35 13.89 1.81
CA GLY A 58 -8.99 15.22 2.34
C GLY A 58 -7.66 15.29 3.08
N LYS A 59 -7.35 16.46 3.64
CA LYS A 59 -6.06 16.75 4.31
C LYS A 59 -5.81 15.92 5.57
N GLU A 60 -6.87 15.58 6.29
CA GLU A 60 -6.82 14.73 7.49
C GLU A 60 -6.78 13.23 7.16
N GLY A 61 -6.90 12.86 5.88
CA GLY A 61 -6.86 11.49 5.41
C GLY A 61 -5.45 10.93 5.31
N THR A 62 -5.34 9.62 5.10
CA THR A 62 -4.07 8.93 4.87
C THR A 62 -4.23 7.88 3.79
N LEU A 63 -3.38 7.95 2.75
CA LEU A 63 -3.36 7.01 1.64
C LEU A 63 -2.22 6.00 1.83
N ILE A 64 -2.53 4.72 1.69
CA ILE A 64 -1.62 3.58 1.83
C ILE A 64 -1.67 2.77 0.54
N MET A 65 -0.52 2.41 -0.02
CA MET A 65 -0.42 1.54 -1.18
C MET A 65 0.65 0.46 -0.98
N PRO A 66 0.37 -0.82 -1.31
CA PRO A 66 1.36 -1.89 -1.30
C PRO A 66 2.56 -1.56 -2.19
N THR A 67 3.77 -1.80 -1.70
CA THR A 67 5.03 -1.64 -2.48
C THR A 67 5.97 -2.81 -2.25
N PHE A 68 5.43 -4.04 -2.29
CA PHE A 68 6.14 -5.26 -1.90
C PHE A 68 7.50 -5.42 -2.60
N THR A 69 8.49 -5.94 -1.86
CA THR A 69 9.89 -6.12 -2.27
C THR A 69 10.32 -7.57 -2.00
N TYR A 70 9.75 -8.51 -2.75
CA TYR A 70 10.07 -9.94 -2.65
C TYR A 70 11.54 -10.27 -2.91
N LYS A 71 12.29 -9.38 -3.57
CA LYS A 71 13.72 -9.51 -3.79
C LYS A 71 14.50 -9.67 -2.48
N PHE A 72 14.02 -9.11 -1.37
CA PHE A 72 14.61 -9.29 -0.05
C PHE A 72 14.75 -10.77 0.33
N CYS A 73 13.80 -11.62 -0.07
CA CYS A 73 13.84 -13.06 0.16
C CYS A 73 15.00 -13.78 -0.56
N LYS A 74 15.71 -13.09 -1.47
CA LYS A 74 16.80 -13.62 -2.29
C LYS A 74 18.14 -13.01 -1.95
N ASP A 75 18.22 -11.68 -1.88
CA ASP A 75 19.48 -10.96 -1.66
C ASP A 75 19.63 -10.37 -0.25
N GLY A 76 18.58 -10.43 0.56
CA GLY A 76 18.58 -9.92 1.93
C GLY A 76 18.76 -8.41 2.02
N ILE A 77 18.48 -7.62 0.96
CA ILE A 77 18.67 -6.17 0.98
C ILE A 77 17.33 -5.46 0.73
N TYR A 78 16.94 -4.62 1.68
CA TYR A 78 15.80 -3.72 1.53
C TYR A 78 16.24 -2.28 1.80
N ASP A 79 16.36 -1.50 0.74
CA ASP A 79 16.59 -0.06 0.80
C ASP A 79 15.26 0.65 0.61
N LYS A 80 14.81 1.38 1.64
CA LYS A 80 13.48 2.02 1.63
C LYS A 80 13.31 2.98 0.45
N LEU A 81 14.38 3.68 0.07
CA LEU A 81 14.38 4.66 -1.02
C LEU A 81 14.60 3.99 -2.39
N ASN A 82 15.55 3.07 -2.49
CA ASN A 82 16.05 2.58 -3.77
C ASN A 82 15.46 1.23 -4.21
N SER A 83 15.02 0.37 -3.28
CA SER A 83 14.37 -0.89 -3.66
C SER A 83 13.09 -0.61 -4.43
N LYS A 84 12.97 -1.15 -5.64
CA LYS A 84 11.77 -0.94 -6.47
C LYS A 84 10.62 -1.77 -5.92
N SER A 85 9.41 -1.25 -5.99
CA SER A 85 8.21 -2.07 -5.81
C SER A 85 8.14 -3.12 -6.91
N GLU A 86 7.81 -4.35 -6.54
CA GLU A 86 7.52 -5.45 -7.46
C GLU A 86 6.02 -5.59 -7.75
N VAL A 87 5.20 -4.68 -7.20
CA VAL A 87 3.75 -4.63 -7.43
C VAL A 87 3.32 -3.29 -7.97
N GLY A 88 2.37 -3.30 -8.92
CA GLY A 88 1.53 -2.17 -9.34
C GLY A 88 2.23 -0.87 -9.78
N ILE A 89 2.06 -0.47 -11.03
CA ILE A 89 2.64 0.77 -11.57
C ILE A 89 2.18 2.05 -10.85
N LEU A 90 0.94 2.07 -10.36
CA LEU A 90 0.40 3.18 -9.57
C LEU A 90 1.14 3.32 -8.24
N THR A 91 1.37 2.19 -7.57
CA THR A 91 2.00 2.16 -6.25
C THR A 91 3.48 2.53 -6.33
N GLU A 92 4.20 2.11 -7.38
CA GLU A 92 5.59 2.53 -7.61
C GLU A 92 5.69 4.01 -7.98
N TYR A 93 4.70 4.56 -8.68
CA TYR A 93 4.61 6.00 -8.95
C TYR A 93 4.36 6.78 -7.65
N PHE A 94 3.40 6.32 -6.83
CA PHE A 94 3.10 6.90 -5.52
C PHE A 94 4.27 6.80 -4.55
N ARG A 95 5.02 5.69 -4.53
CA ARG A 95 6.19 5.52 -3.64
C ARG A 95 7.24 6.62 -3.81
N LYS A 96 7.37 7.17 -5.02
CA LYS A 96 8.36 8.21 -5.38
C LYS A 96 7.86 9.63 -5.13
N TRP A 97 6.65 9.79 -4.63
CA TRP A 97 6.03 11.08 -4.45
C TRP A 97 6.60 11.79 -3.21
N GLY A 98 6.74 13.12 -3.28
CA GLY A 98 7.31 13.90 -2.17
C GLY A 98 6.51 13.75 -0.88
N GLY A 99 7.19 13.50 0.24
CA GLY A 99 6.57 13.31 1.55
C GLY A 99 5.88 11.96 1.76
N VAL A 100 6.04 11.01 0.83
CA VAL A 100 5.62 9.62 1.03
C VAL A 100 6.69 8.90 1.85
N ILE A 101 6.26 8.23 2.92
CA ILE A 101 7.11 7.34 3.71
C ILE A 101 6.94 5.90 3.22
N ARG A 102 7.89 5.03 3.56
CA ARG A 102 7.79 3.59 3.32
C ARG A 102 7.95 2.82 4.62
N THR A 103 7.24 1.71 4.77
CA THR A 103 7.28 0.91 6.00
C THR A 103 8.54 0.05 6.12
N ASN A 104 8.79 -0.49 7.31
CA ASN A 104 10.00 -1.23 7.67
C ASN A 104 9.93 -2.74 7.40
N ASP A 105 8.77 -3.25 6.98
CA ASP A 105 8.67 -4.63 6.49
C ASP A 105 9.43 -4.75 5.16
N PRO A 106 10.50 -5.54 5.07
CA PRO A 106 11.32 -5.60 3.88
C PRO A 106 10.72 -6.45 2.75
N ILE A 107 9.66 -7.23 3.01
CA ILE A 107 9.01 -8.11 2.03
C ILE A 107 7.67 -7.50 1.64
N PHE A 108 6.79 -7.23 2.60
CA PHE A 108 5.46 -6.66 2.39
C PHE A 108 5.41 -5.17 2.76
N SER A 109 6.35 -4.39 2.19
CA SER A 109 6.41 -2.94 2.44
C SER A 109 5.24 -2.17 1.83
N PHE A 110 4.87 -1.04 2.43
CA PHE A 110 3.83 -0.12 1.96
C PHE A 110 4.37 1.30 1.83
N ALA A 111 3.91 2.02 0.80
CA ALA A 111 4.07 3.46 0.67
C ALA A 111 2.88 4.17 1.31
N ILE A 112 3.12 5.21 2.11
CA ILE A 112 2.10 5.86 2.93
C ILE A 112 2.29 7.37 2.91
N LYS A 113 1.20 8.12 2.76
CA LYS A 113 1.21 9.58 2.92
C LYS A 113 -0.10 10.10 3.48
N GLY A 114 0.01 11.02 4.42
CA GLY A 114 -1.13 11.75 5.00
C GLY A 114 -0.98 11.98 6.50
N ALA A 115 -2.05 12.47 7.13
CA ALA A 115 -2.04 12.97 8.51
C ALA A 115 -1.61 11.95 9.57
N LYS A 116 -1.79 10.64 9.29
CA LYS A 116 -1.53 9.55 10.23
C LYS A 116 -0.43 8.59 9.77
N GLN A 117 0.39 9.00 8.81
CA GLN A 117 1.41 8.12 8.20
C GLN A 117 2.39 7.53 9.25
N ASP A 118 2.78 8.30 10.26
CA ASP A 118 3.78 7.88 11.25
C ASP A 118 3.31 6.72 12.13
N LEU A 119 2.00 6.48 12.23
CA LEU A 119 1.44 5.31 12.92
C LEU A 119 1.93 3.99 12.31
N PHE A 120 2.33 4.00 11.04
CA PHE A 120 2.70 2.81 10.26
C PHE A 120 4.21 2.57 10.18
N LEU A 121 5.03 3.36 10.89
CA LEU A 121 6.48 3.17 10.99
C LEU A 121 6.89 2.18 12.10
N GLN A 122 5.92 1.54 12.75
CA GLN A 122 6.18 0.54 13.77
C GLN A 122 6.99 -0.63 13.22
N ASP A 123 7.87 -1.17 14.05
CA ASP A 123 8.58 -2.38 13.70
C ASP A 123 7.72 -3.62 13.95
N THR A 124 7.88 -4.62 13.09
CA THR A 124 7.18 -5.91 13.20
C THR A 124 8.15 -7.07 13.07
N LYS A 125 7.83 -8.16 13.78
CA LYS A 125 8.54 -9.46 13.68
C LYS A 125 7.98 -10.37 12.59
N SER A 126 6.75 -10.13 12.16
CA SER A 126 6.05 -10.93 11.15
C SER A 126 5.36 -10.01 10.16
N CYS A 127 5.39 -10.36 8.87
CA CYS A 127 4.81 -9.53 7.81
C CYS A 127 3.31 -9.27 8.00
N PHE A 128 2.65 -10.15 8.76
CA PHE A 128 1.21 -10.16 8.97
C PHE A 128 0.82 -10.26 10.45
N GLY A 129 1.77 -9.97 11.35
CA GLY A 129 1.56 -10.06 12.78
C GLY A 129 1.24 -8.72 13.44
N GLU A 130 1.48 -8.64 14.74
CA GLU A 130 1.38 -7.40 15.52
C GLU A 130 2.25 -6.30 14.90
N ASN A 131 1.71 -5.07 14.87
CA ASN A 131 2.34 -3.87 14.31
C ASN A 131 2.57 -3.90 12.79
N CYS A 132 2.15 -4.94 12.07
CA CYS A 132 2.11 -4.88 10.61
C CYS A 132 1.10 -3.82 10.13
N VAL A 133 1.21 -3.41 8.87
CA VAL A 133 0.35 -2.35 8.32
C VAL A 133 -1.13 -2.67 8.47
N TYR A 134 -1.53 -3.93 8.31
CA TYR A 134 -2.92 -4.35 8.45
C TYR A 134 -3.42 -4.35 9.89
N ASP A 135 -2.56 -4.65 10.86
CA ASP A 135 -2.88 -4.54 12.29
C ASP A 135 -3.15 -3.08 12.67
N ILE A 136 -2.25 -2.17 12.28
CA ILE A 136 -2.43 -0.73 12.51
C ILE A 136 -3.66 -0.19 11.78
N LEU A 137 -3.90 -0.63 10.53
CA LEU A 137 -5.07 -0.25 9.76
C LEU A 137 -6.36 -0.69 10.48
N TRP A 138 -6.42 -1.93 10.95
CA TRP A 138 -7.57 -2.48 11.66
C TRP A 138 -7.85 -1.74 12.98
N LYS A 139 -6.83 -1.54 13.82
CA LYS A 139 -6.92 -0.79 15.09
C LYS A 139 -7.41 0.65 14.91
N ASN A 140 -7.18 1.25 13.74
CA ASN A 140 -7.58 2.63 13.43
C ASN A 140 -8.83 2.73 12.54
N SER A 141 -9.63 1.67 12.44
CA SER A 141 -10.84 1.63 11.59
C SER A 141 -10.59 2.04 10.14
N GLY A 142 -9.41 1.69 9.62
CA GLY A 142 -9.02 1.95 8.24
C GLY A 142 -9.81 1.12 7.25
N LYS A 143 -9.83 1.57 6.00
CA LYS A 143 -10.60 0.97 4.89
C LYS A 143 -9.65 0.38 3.86
N ILE A 144 -10.09 -0.70 3.21
CA ILE A 144 -9.40 -1.29 2.07
C ILE A 144 -10.26 -1.07 0.82
N ILE A 145 -9.65 -0.58 -0.26
CA ILE A 145 -10.27 -0.52 -1.58
C ILE A 145 -9.57 -1.50 -2.51
N LEU A 146 -10.38 -2.28 -3.22
CA LEU A 146 -9.95 -3.07 -4.37
C LEU A 146 -10.20 -2.25 -5.64
N PHE A 147 -9.17 -1.57 -6.10
CA PHE A 147 -9.28 -0.61 -7.20
C PHE A 147 -9.02 -1.27 -8.54
N GLY A 148 -10.09 -1.59 -9.27
CA GLY A 148 -10.00 -2.19 -10.61
C GLY A 148 -10.02 -3.71 -10.60
N THR A 149 -10.40 -4.31 -9.48
CA THR A 149 -10.38 -5.76 -9.33
C THR A 149 -11.29 -6.19 -8.19
N HIS A 150 -11.81 -7.41 -8.29
CA HIS A 150 -12.55 -8.07 -7.22
C HIS A 150 -11.70 -9.13 -6.52
N LEU A 151 -10.45 -9.30 -6.96
CA LEU A 151 -9.58 -10.41 -6.58
C LEU A 151 -8.35 -9.97 -5.79
N VAL A 152 -8.09 -8.68 -5.55
CA VAL A 152 -6.79 -8.23 -5.00
C VAL A 152 -6.95 -7.65 -3.60
N GLY A 153 -7.51 -8.44 -2.68
CA GLY A 153 -7.53 -8.15 -1.24
C GLY A 153 -6.88 -9.25 -0.39
N TYR A 154 -6.36 -10.30 -1.03
CA TYR A 154 -5.85 -11.51 -0.35
C TYR A 154 -4.68 -11.24 0.60
N THR A 155 -3.92 -10.16 0.43
CA THR A 155 -2.82 -9.91 1.36
C THR A 155 -3.34 -9.58 2.77
N PHE A 156 -4.54 -9.00 2.89
CA PHE A 156 -5.22 -8.83 4.17
C PHE A 156 -5.69 -10.17 4.77
N THR A 157 -6.03 -11.17 3.95
CA THR A 157 -6.43 -12.48 4.48
C THR A 157 -5.27 -13.15 5.22
N HIS A 158 -4.02 -12.94 4.81
CA HIS A 158 -2.86 -13.45 5.54
C HIS A 158 -2.71 -12.85 6.95
N PHE A 159 -3.08 -11.57 7.13
CA PHE A 159 -3.18 -10.96 8.45
C PHE A 159 -4.25 -11.63 9.30
N ILE A 160 -5.43 -11.88 8.74
CA ILE A 160 -6.50 -12.58 9.46
C ILE A 160 -6.10 -14.03 9.82
N GLU A 161 -5.51 -14.77 8.87
CA GLU A 161 -5.03 -16.15 9.08
C GLU A 161 -4.01 -16.23 10.22
N GLU A 162 -3.09 -15.28 10.29
CA GLU A 162 -2.11 -15.20 11.36
C GLU A 162 -2.75 -14.83 12.70
N MET A 163 -3.63 -13.83 12.70
CA MET A 163 -4.35 -13.37 13.88
C MET A 163 -5.16 -14.50 14.54
N VAL A 164 -5.83 -15.34 13.73
CA VAL A 164 -6.65 -16.46 14.22
C VAL A 164 -5.87 -17.77 14.34
N LYS A 165 -4.56 -17.77 14.08
CA LYS A 165 -3.65 -18.92 14.23
C LYS A 165 -4.14 -20.18 13.51
N VAL A 166 -4.46 -20.04 12.23
CA VAL A 166 -4.88 -21.19 11.41
C VAL A 166 -3.81 -22.29 11.40
N PRO A 167 -4.19 -23.58 11.44
CA PRO A 167 -3.24 -24.68 11.65
C PRO A 167 -2.32 -24.95 10.46
N TYR A 168 -2.63 -24.43 9.27
CA TYR A 168 -1.90 -24.67 8.03
C TYR A 168 -0.83 -23.60 7.72
N ARG A 169 -0.71 -22.55 8.53
CA ARG A 169 0.25 -21.47 8.28
C ARG A 169 1.65 -21.88 8.73
N TYR A 170 2.63 -21.74 7.82
CA TYR A 170 4.05 -21.96 8.10
C TYR A 170 4.80 -20.63 8.13
N PHE A 171 5.52 -20.37 9.21
CA PHE A 171 6.32 -19.16 9.40
C PHE A 171 7.74 -19.40 8.90
N LYS A 172 8.13 -18.71 7.84
CA LYS A 172 9.47 -18.82 7.26
C LYS A 172 10.31 -17.62 7.66
N ASN A 173 11.39 -17.86 8.39
CA ASN A 173 12.32 -16.80 8.74
C ASN A 173 13.12 -16.31 7.53
N PHE A 174 13.20 -14.99 7.40
CA PHE A 174 14.10 -14.27 6.50
C PHE A 174 14.95 -13.30 7.30
N SER A 175 16.21 -13.15 6.90
CA SER A 175 17.19 -12.29 7.54
C SER A 175 17.94 -11.49 6.48
N GLY A 176 18.26 -10.24 6.79
CA GLY A 176 18.96 -9.35 5.87
C GLY A 176 19.25 -7.97 6.47
N ILE A 177 19.52 -7.01 5.60
CA ILE A 177 19.83 -5.63 5.91
C ILE A 177 18.69 -4.73 5.44
N LEU A 178 18.17 -3.93 6.35
CA LEU A 178 17.31 -2.79 6.07
C LEU A 178 18.15 -1.52 6.04
N ILE A 179 18.04 -0.74 4.96
CA ILE A 179 18.67 0.57 4.80
C ILE A 179 17.55 1.62 4.91
N ASP A 180 17.64 2.47 5.93
CA ASP A 180 16.66 3.52 6.16
C ASP A 180 16.86 4.74 5.24
N GLU A 181 15.96 5.72 5.36
CA GLU A 181 15.97 6.94 4.56
C GLU A 181 17.26 7.79 4.74
N SER A 182 17.99 7.61 5.83
CA SER A 182 19.28 8.28 6.08
C SER A 182 20.49 7.50 5.55
N GLY A 183 20.26 6.30 5.01
CA GLY A 183 21.31 5.37 4.58
C GLY A 183 21.86 4.50 5.71
N LYS A 184 21.29 4.56 6.92
CA LYS A 184 21.74 3.74 8.05
C LYS A 184 21.25 2.31 7.86
N GLN A 185 22.18 1.37 8.05
CA GLN A 185 21.94 -0.06 7.90
C GLN A 185 21.60 -0.70 9.25
N ASN A 186 20.58 -1.56 9.26
CA ASN A 186 20.16 -2.32 10.43
C ASN A 186 19.89 -3.77 10.03
N ASN A 187 20.27 -4.72 10.89
CA ASN A 187 19.90 -6.12 10.71
C ASN A 187 18.39 -6.26 10.87
N LYS A 188 17.74 -6.94 9.92
CA LYS A 188 16.30 -7.18 9.92
C LYS A 188 16.02 -8.67 9.85
N ASN A 189 15.22 -9.16 10.79
CA ASN A 189 14.66 -10.51 10.79
C ASN A 189 13.13 -10.38 10.70
N ILE A 190 12.50 -11.20 9.86
CA ILE A 190 11.04 -11.21 9.69
C ILE A 190 10.54 -12.59 9.29
N THR A 191 9.32 -12.93 9.69
CA THR A 191 8.59 -14.15 9.29
C THR A 191 7.40 -13.87 8.39
#